data_AF-A0A6M0GCK0-F1
#
_entry.id   AF-A0A6M0GCK0-F1
#
_cell.length_a   1.000
_cell.length_b   1.000
_cell.length_c   1.000
_cell.angle_alpha   90.00
_cell.angle_beta   90.00
_cell.angle_gamma   90.00
#
_symmetry.space_group_name_H-M   'P 1'
#
loop_
_entity.id
_entity.type
_entity.pdbx_description
1 polymer ?
#
loop_
_entity_poly.entity_id
_entity_poly.type
_entity_poly.pdbx_seq_one_letter_code
_entity_poly.pdbx_strand_id
1 'polypeptide(L)'
;SQQQGSFRIMEAEEREAIAKELAALENRLKTEGASAEEIALKRANYFEGKELWSDVLREIYSVSNPSSELKQMQENIQNHEFCPSEDEEKV
;
A
#
# COMPACT_ATOMS: atom_id res chain seq x y z
N SER A 1 6.31 25.07 -7.77
CA SER A 1 5.21 24.36 -8.45
C SER A 1 4.95 22.99 -7.81
N GLN A 2 3.75 22.75 -7.26
CA GLN A 2 3.35 21.40 -6.83
C GLN A 2 3.46 20.44 -8.03
N GLN A 3 4.20 19.33 -7.91
CA GLN A 3 4.14 18.26 -8.91
C GLN A 3 2.71 17.68 -8.88
N GLN A 4 1.89 18.08 -9.85
CA GLN A 4 0.60 17.45 -10.09
C GLN A 4 0.86 16.06 -10.64
N GLY A 5 0.75 15.04 -9.78
CA GLY A 5 0.65 13.66 -10.26
C GLY A 5 -0.53 13.55 -11.22
N SER A 6 -0.33 12.93 -12.38
CA SER A 6 -1.44 12.68 -13.31
C SER A 6 -2.38 11.65 -12.68
N PHE A 7 -3.61 12.05 -12.37
CA PHE A 7 -4.62 11.10 -11.93
C PHE A 7 -5.01 10.18 -13.09
N ARG A 8 -4.95 8.87 -12.88
CA ARG A 8 -5.36 7.86 -13.86
C ARG A 8 -6.53 7.06 -13.31
N ILE A 9 -7.51 6.81 -14.17
CA ILE A 9 -8.59 5.87 -13.89
C ILE A 9 -8.06 4.47 -14.22
N MET A 10 -8.13 3.57 -13.23
CA MET A 10 -7.84 2.16 -13.45
C MET A 10 -8.96 1.52 -14.27
N GLU A 11 -8.59 0.78 -15.30
CA GLU A 11 -9.55 0.07 -16.15
C GLU A 11 -10.21 -1.09 -15.41
N ALA A 12 -11.43 -1.45 -15.81
CA ALA A 12 -12.19 -2.51 -15.15
C ALA A 12 -11.46 -3.86 -15.17
N GLU A 13 -10.82 -4.21 -16.29
CA GLU A 13 -10.07 -5.46 -16.44
C GLU A 13 -8.87 -5.54 -15.49
N GLU A 14 -8.13 -4.44 -15.34
CA GLU A 14 -7.00 -4.34 -14.41
C GLU A 14 -7.47 -4.50 -12.96
N ARG A 15 -8.55 -3.80 -12.59
CA ARG A 15 -9.17 -3.91 -11.27
C ARG A 15 -9.61 -5.35 -10.98
N GLU A 16 -10.20 -6.03 -11.95
CA GLU A 16 -10.63 -7.42 -11.80
C GLU A 16 -9.45 -8.38 -11.64
N ALA A 17 -8.36 -8.17 -12.37
CA ALA A 17 -7.14 -8.96 -12.23
C ALA A 17 -6.56 -8.82 -10.81
N ILE A 18 -6.43 -7.58 -10.32
CA ILE A 18 -5.97 -7.28 -8.96
C ILE A 18 -6.86 -7.97 -7.91
N ALA A 19 -8.18 -7.88 -8.07
CA ALA A 19 -9.12 -8.52 -7.14
C ALA A 19 -8.94 -10.05 -7.08
N LYS A 20 -8.73 -10.70 -8.25
CA LYS A 20 -8.49 -12.14 -8.33
C LYS A 20 -7.15 -12.53 -7.67
N GLU A 21 -6.09 -11.77 -7.95
CA GLU A 21 -4.76 -12.00 -7.37
C GLU A 21 -4.77 -11.86 -5.84
N LEU A 22 -5.43 -10.83 -5.31
CA LEU A 22 -5.57 -10.62 -3.87
C LEU A 22 -6.41 -11.71 -3.19
N ALA A 23 -7.50 -12.15 -3.83
CA ALA A 23 -8.30 -13.25 -3.31
C ALA A 23 -7.49 -14.55 -3.23
N ALA A 24 -6.67 -14.84 -4.25
CA ALA A 24 -5.78 -16.00 -4.25
C ALA A 24 -4.71 -15.89 -3.16
N LEU A 25 -4.07 -14.73 -3.02
CA LEU A 25 -3.08 -14.45 -1.98
C LEU A 25 -3.68 -14.66 -0.58
N GLU A 26 -4.83 -14.06 -0.32
CA GLU A 26 -5.49 -14.13 0.99
C GLU A 26 -5.92 -15.55 1.35
N ASN A 27 -6.49 -16.30 0.38
CA ASN A 27 -6.87 -17.70 0.61
C ASN A 27 -5.65 -18.57 0.94
N ARG A 28 -4.53 -18.36 0.24
CA ARG A 28 -3.28 -19.06 0.52
C ARG A 28 -2.79 -18.75 1.92
N LEU A 29 -2.69 -17.46 2.29
CA LEU A 29 -2.20 -17.03 3.60
C LEU A 29 -3.08 -17.56 4.75
N LYS A 30 -4.41 -17.55 4.58
CA LYS A 30 -5.34 -18.14 5.55
C LYS A 30 -5.12 -19.65 5.70
N THR A 31 -4.85 -20.36 4.61
CA THR A 31 -4.55 -21.79 4.63
C THR A 31 -3.23 -22.09 5.34
N GLU A 32 -2.25 -21.18 5.22
CA GLU A 32 -0.97 -21.23 5.93
C GLU A 32 -1.08 -20.80 7.41
N GLY A 33 -2.27 -20.38 7.87
CA GLY A 33 -2.52 -19.97 9.26
C GLY A 33 -2.06 -18.55 9.58
N ALA A 34 -1.84 -17.70 8.56
CA ALA A 34 -1.45 -16.32 8.74
C ALA A 34 -2.50 -15.53 9.54
N SER A 35 -2.01 -14.68 10.43
CA SER A 35 -2.81 -13.71 11.17
C SER A 35 -3.40 -12.63 10.25
N ALA A 36 -4.41 -11.93 10.75
CA ALA A 36 -4.99 -10.79 10.03
C ALA A 36 -3.96 -9.70 9.72
N GLU A 37 -2.99 -9.50 10.62
CA GLU A 37 -1.93 -8.51 10.43
C GLU A 37 -0.93 -8.95 9.35
N GLU A 38 -0.50 -10.21 9.34
CA GLU A 38 0.37 -10.75 8.28
C GLU A 38 -0.31 -10.66 6.91
N ILE A 39 -1.62 -10.92 6.85
CA ILE A 39 -2.42 -10.74 5.63
C ILE A 39 -2.42 -9.27 5.19
N ALA A 40 -2.68 -8.34 6.10
CA ALA A 40 -2.66 -6.90 5.80
C ALA A 40 -1.28 -6.45 5.29
N LEU A 41 -0.19 -6.90 5.92
CA LEU A 41 1.17 -6.57 5.50
C LEU A 41 1.49 -7.13 4.10
N LYS A 42 1.13 -8.38 3.81
CA LYS A 42 1.35 -8.98 2.48
C LYS A 42 0.53 -8.28 1.39
N ARG A 43 -0.70 -7.87 1.70
CA ARG A 43 -1.55 -7.09 0.78
C ARG A 43 -1.00 -5.69 0.56
N ALA A 44 -0.50 -5.03 1.60
CA ALA A 44 0.17 -3.74 1.49
C ALA A 44 1.38 -3.82 0.54
N ASN A 45 2.27 -4.82 0.73
CA ASN A 45 3.44 -5.02 -0.13
C ASN A 45 3.05 -5.32 -1.60
N TYR A 46 1.92 -6.02 -1.82
CA TYR A 46 1.40 -6.25 -3.17
C TYR A 46 1.00 -4.93 -3.85
N PHE A 47 0.31 -4.04 -3.13
CA PHE A 47 -0.10 -2.73 -3.66
C PHE A 47 1.09 -1.78 -3.85
N GLU A 48 2.08 -1.82 -2.95
CA GLU A 48 3.32 -1.04 -3.06
C GLU A 48 4.06 -1.39 -4.36
N GLY A 49 4.21 -2.68 -4.67
CA GLY A 49 4.82 -3.14 -5.92
C GLY A 49 4.07 -2.73 -7.20
N LYS A 50 2.85 -2.18 -7.07
CA LYS A 50 2.03 -1.62 -8.16
C LYS A 50 1.86 -0.11 -8.05
N GLU A 51 2.54 0.55 -7.12
CA GLU A 51 2.45 2.00 -6.86
C GLU A 51 1.03 2.46 -6.47
N LEU A 52 0.20 1.54 -5.94
CA LEU A 52 -1.18 1.81 -5.51
C LEU A 52 -1.21 2.28 -4.05
N TRP A 53 -0.60 3.44 -3.79
CA TRP A 53 -0.33 3.95 -2.44
C TRP A 53 -1.59 4.16 -1.57
N SER A 54 -2.73 4.53 -2.17
CA SER A 54 -3.99 4.63 -1.41
C SER A 54 -4.44 3.28 -0.85
N ASP A 55 -4.22 2.20 -1.62
CA ASP A 55 -4.54 0.85 -1.16
C ASP A 55 -3.51 0.36 -0.13
N VAL A 56 -2.22 0.70 -0.28
CA VAL A 56 -1.19 0.45 0.76
C VAL A 56 -1.65 1.03 2.10
N LEU A 57 -2.00 2.31 2.11
CA LEU A 57 -2.48 3.02 3.30
C LEU A 57 -3.72 2.32 3.89
N ARG A 58 -4.69 1.95 3.05
CA ARG A 58 -5.89 1.25 3.51
C ARG A 58 -5.56 -0.04 4.24
N GLU A 59 -4.64 -0.85 3.72
CA GLU A 59 -4.28 -2.14 4.34
C GLU A 59 -3.54 -1.93 5.67
N ILE A 60 -2.50 -1.09 5.72
CA ILE A 60 -1.68 -0.92 6.93
C ILE A 60 -2.43 -0.24 8.08
N TYR A 61 -3.44 0.59 7.79
CA TYR A 61 -4.29 1.24 8.80
C TYR A 61 -5.56 0.46 9.12
N SER A 62 -5.82 -0.67 8.47
CA SER A 62 -6.96 -1.54 8.79
C SER A 62 -6.77 -2.33 10.10
N VAL A 63 -5.52 -2.48 10.55
CA VAL A 63 -5.16 -3.22 11.76
C VAL A 63 -5.28 -2.31 12.98
N SER A 64 -6.26 -2.57 13.84
CA SER A 64 -6.56 -1.68 14.98
C SER A 64 -5.49 -1.66 16.08
N ASN A 65 -4.70 -2.72 16.22
CA ASN A 65 -3.60 -2.79 17.17
C ASN A 65 -2.34 -3.34 16.47
N PRO A 66 -1.66 -2.51 15.66
CA PRO A 66 -0.55 -2.96 14.84
C PRO A 66 0.64 -3.38 15.70
N SER A 67 1.36 -4.42 15.27
CA SER A 67 2.65 -4.79 15.84
C SER A 67 3.70 -3.69 15.63
N SER A 68 4.86 -3.85 16.25
CA SER A 68 6.00 -2.95 16.06
C SER A 68 6.45 -2.89 14.60
N GLU A 69 6.36 -4.00 13.85
CA GLU A 69 6.73 -4.03 12.43
C GLU A 69 5.78 -3.16 11.60
N LEU A 70 4.47 -3.34 11.79
CA LEU A 70 3.48 -2.56 11.06
C LEU A 70 3.49 -1.07 11.46
N LYS A 71 3.77 -0.76 12.74
CA LYS A 71 4.01 0.62 13.18
C LYS A 71 5.22 1.24 12.48
N GLN A 72 6.32 0.51 12.34
CA GLN A 72 7.49 0.99 11.65
C GLN A 72 7.20 1.31 10.17
N MET A 73 6.39 0.47 9.51
CA MET A 73 5.92 0.77 8.14
C MET A 73 5.06 2.04 8.09
N GLN A 74 4.12 2.20 9.03
CA GLN A 74 3.29 3.41 9.13
C GLN A 74 4.16 4.66 9.35
N GLU A 75 5.17 4.60 10.21
CA GLU A 75 6.11 5.70 10.47
C GLU A 75 6.96 6.03 9.24
N ASN A 76 7.48 5.02 8.54
CA ASN A 76 8.25 5.22 7.31
C ASN A 76 7.43 5.94 6.23
N ILE A 77 6.16 5.57 6.08
CA ILE A 77 5.24 6.21 5.15
C ILE A 77 4.95 7.65 5.58
N GLN A 78 4.67 7.90 6.86
CA GLN A 78 4.42 9.25 7.36
C GLN A 78 5.61 10.20 7.18
N ASN A 79 6.83 9.67 7.31
CA ASN A 79 8.06 10.43 7.15
C ASN A 79 8.55 10.49 5.70
N HIS A 80 7.88 9.79 4.77
CA HIS A 80 8.25 9.86 3.37
C HIS A 80 7.80 11.20 2.79
N GLU A 81 8.76 11.94 2.23
CA GLU A 81 8.46 13.14 1.45
C GLU A 81 7.76 12.79 0.12
N PHE A 82 6.44 12.63 0.17
CA PHE A 82 5.60 12.46 -1.03
C PHE A 82 5.46 13.76 -1.83
N CYS A 83 5.70 14.90 -1.19
CA CYS A 83 5.61 16.23 -1.78
C CYS A 83 6.90 16.98 -1.45
N PRO A 84 7.94 16.88 -2.28
CA PRO A 84 9.15 17.66 -2.08
C PRO A 84 8.79 19.14 -2.09
N SER A 85 9.23 19.87 -1.07
CA SER A 85 9.10 21.33 -1.06
C SER A 85 9.85 21.90 -2.25
N GLU A 86 9.27 22.93 -2.88
CA GLU A 86 9.69 23.50 -4.16
C GLU A 86 11.08 24.19 -4.14
N ASP A 87 11.82 24.07 -3.03
CA ASP A 87 13.05 24.80 -2.76
C ASP A 87 14.34 24.03 -3.12
N GLU A 88 14.26 22.77 -3.57
CA GLU A 88 15.45 21.93 -3.85
C GLU A 88 15.90 21.86 -5.32
N GLU A 89 15.20 22.50 -6.27
CA GLU A 89 15.65 22.56 -7.66
C GLU A 89 16.30 23.92 -7.98
N LYS A 90 17.47 24.17 -7.37
CA LYS A 90 18.45 25.15 -7.87
C LYS A 90 19.89 24.67 -7.65
N VAL A 91 20.45 24.02 -8.67
CA VAL A 91 21.87 24.13 -9.03
C VAL A 91 21.98 24.29 -10.53
#